data_AF-A0A3N0IXL3-F1
#
_entry.id   AF-A0A3N0IXL3-F1
#
_cell.length_a   1.000
_cell.length_b   1.000
_cell.length_c   1.000
_cell.angle_alpha   90.00
_cell.angle_beta   90.00
_cell.angle_gamma   90.00
#
_symmetry.space_group_name_H-M   'P 1'
#
loop_
_entity.id
_entity.type
_entity.pdbx_description
1 polymer ?
#
loop_
_entity_poly.entity_id
_entity_poly.type
_entity_poly.pdbx_seq_one_letter_code
_entity_poly.pdbx_strand_id
1 'polypeptide(L)'
;RCAARLRVDGLAAFMDFWEQLPLFATQRTLPADVRERLHAARMANDAEALARTFEHAGQHVMPDRAANLATLAALASSHAQPLPLLYLAGEHDQKYRAQAHDFAAATHAATCIVPGAGHNTHLEAPAAFVREVEPSFLLVELRLPSPGAGCV
;
A
#
# COMPACT_ATOMS: atom_id res chain seq x y z
N ARG A 1 -3.61 18.61 10.11
CA ARG A 1 -5.10 18.62 10.21
C ARG A 1 -5.65 17.35 10.86
N CYS A 2 -5.28 16.15 10.41
CA CYS A 2 -5.75 14.90 11.04
C CYS A 2 -5.26 14.71 12.49
N ALA A 3 -3.98 14.96 12.78
CA ALA A 3 -3.45 14.88 14.15
C ALA A 3 -4.20 15.78 15.14
N ALA A 4 -4.46 17.03 14.75
CA ALA A 4 -5.26 17.94 15.56
C ALA A 4 -6.69 17.44 15.80
N ARG A 5 -7.38 16.93 14.76
CA ARG A 5 -8.72 16.33 14.90
C ARG A 5 -8.72 15.13 15.84
N LEU A 6 -7.74 14.23 15.73
CA LEU A 6 -7.62 13.09 16.65
C LEU A 6 -7.50 13.52 18.12
N ARG A 7 -6.71 14.56 18.40
CA ARG A 7 -6.50 15.05 19.78
C ARG A 7 -7.67 15.88 20.32
N VAL A 8 -8.39 16.60 19.46
CA VAL A 8 -9.49 17.49 19.86
C VAL A 8 -10.83 16.76 19.85
N ASP A 9 -11.13 16.05 18.76
CA ASP A 9 -12.43 15.42 18.50
C ASP A 9 -12.46 13.97 19.03
N GLY A 10 -11.30 13.36 19.29
CA GLY A 10 -11.15 11.98 19.72
C GLY A 10 -11.26 10.96 18.56
N LEU A 11 -10.97 9.69 18.88
CA LEU A 11 -10.89 8.62 17.88
C LEU A 11 -12.22 8.36 17.16
N ALA A 12 -13.31 8.24 17.92
CA ALA A 12 -14.62 7.88 17.36
C ALA A 12 -15.09 8.90 16.32
N ALA A 13 -15.10 10.19 16.69
CA ALA A 13 -15.48 11.26 15.77
C ALA A 13 -14.52 11.38 14.58
N PHE A 14 -13.22 11.13 14.80
CA PHE A 14 -12.25 11.07 13.70
C PHE A 14 -12.57 9.93 12.72
N MET A 15 -12.91 8.73 13.21
CA MET A 15 -13.24 7.59 12.36
C MET A 15 -14.55 7.84 11.60
N ASP A 16 -15.58 8.39 12.23
CA ASP A 16 -16.83 8.76 11.55
C ASP A 16 -16.57 9.66 10.33
N PHE A 17 -15.64 10.60 10.45
CA PHE A 17 -15.18 11.44 9.33
C PHE A 17 -14.29 10.66 8.34
N TRP A 18 -13.30 9.93 8.84
CA TRP A 18 -12.25 9.30 8.04
C TRP A 18 -12.80 8.20 7.13
N GLU A 19 -13.73 7.38 7.64
CA GLU A 19 -14.39 6.32 6.87
C GLU A 19 -15.28 6.86 5.75
N GLN A 20 -15.69 8.12 5.85
CA GLN A 20 -16.49 8.80 4.82
C GLN A 20 -15.66 9.44 3.72
N LEU A 21 -14.32 9.41 3.79
CA LEU A 21 -13.49 9.96 2.72
C LEU A 21 -13.77 9.26 1.38
N PRO A 22 -13.79 10.00 0.24
CA PRO A 22 -13.99 9.42 -1.08
C PRO A 22 -12.99 8.30 -1.43
N LEU A 23 -11.80 8.32 -0.83
CA LEU A 23 -10.78 7.28 -0.97
C LEU A 23 -11.29 5.88 -0.58
N PHE A 24 -12.25 5.80 0.33
CA PHE A 24 -12.82 4.54 0.83
C PHE A 24 -14.25 4.29 0.32
N ALA A 25 -14.70 4.99 -0.74
CA ALA A 25 -16.07 4.89 -1.22
C ALA A 25 -16.49 3.45 -1.56
N THR A 26 -15.59 2.66 -2.16
CA THR A 26 -15.82 1.25 -2.50
C THR A 26 -15.99 0.34 -1.28
N GLN A 27 -15.45 0.73 -0.12
CA GLN A 27 -15.56 -0.06 1.11
C GLN A 27 -17.00 -0.06 1.68
N ARG A 28 -17.84 0.90 1.26
CA ARG A 28 -19.23 1.02 1.74
C ARG A 28 -20.13 -0.11 1.25
N THR A 29 -19.79 -0.70 0.11
CA THR A 29 -20.55 -1.80 -0.52
C THR A 29 -20.00 -3.17 -0.18
N LEU A 30 -18.95 -3.26 0.64
CA LEU A 30 -18.43 -4.53 1.13
C LEU A 30 -19.46 -5.26 2.03
N PRO A 31 -19.34 -6.60 2.16
CA PRO A 31 -20.14 -7.37 3.10
C PRO A 31 -20.14 -6.78 4.52
N ALA A 32 -21.27 -6.87 5.22
CA ALA A 32 -21.44 -6.24 6.54
C ALA A 32 -20.39 -6.70 7.55
N ASP A 33 -20.10 -8.00 7.59
CA ASP A 33 -19.08 -8.59 8.46
C ASP A 33 -17.67 -8.03 8.18
N VAL A 34 -17.33 -7.78 6.91
CA VAL A 34 -16.05 -7.17 6.51
C VAL A 34 -15.97 -5.72 7.00
N ARG A 35 -17.06 -4.95 6.82
CA ARG A 35 -17.12 -3.55 7.27
C ARG A 35 -17.04 -3.43 8.78
N GLU A 36 -17.73 -4.30 9.52
CA GLU A 36 -17.70 -4.34 10.98
C GLU A 36 -16.30 -4.68 11.51
N ARG A 37 -15.62 -5.68 10.93
CA ARG A 37 -14.22 -5.99 11.27
C ARG A 37 -13.28 -4.83 10.98
N LEU A 38 -13.45 -4.18 9.83
CA LEU A 38 -12.64 -3.02 9.45
C LEU A 38 -12.82 -1.85 10.43
N HIS A 39 -14.07 -1.54 10.79
CA HIS A 39 -14.38 -0.50 11.75
C HIS A 39 -13.81 -0.84 13.14
N ALA A 40 -13.99 -2.07 13.61
CA ALA A 40 -13.43 -2.52 14.89
C ALA A 40 -11.89 -2.41 14.91
N ALA A 41 -11.21 -2.79 13.81
CA ALA A 41 -9.76 -2.66 13.70
C ALA A 41 -9.31 -1.19 13.72
N ARG A 42 -10.07 -0.28 13.09
CA ARG A 42 -9.81 1.16 13.14
C ARG A 42 -10.00 1.71 14.56
N MET A 43 -11.09 1.34 15.23
CA MET A 43 -11.41 1.75 16.60
C MET A 43 -10.46 1.18 17.65
N ALA A 44 -9.71 0.13 17.33
CA ALA A 44 -8.69 -0.44 18.20
C ALA A 44 -7.36 0.36 18.21
N ASN A 45 -7.23 1.40 17.39
CA ASN A 45 -6.04 2.25 17.40
C ASN A 45 -6.03 3.22 18.58
N ASP A 46 -4.84 3.65 18.99
CA ASP A 46 -4.68 4.76 19.94
C ASP A 46 -4.67 6.11 19.20
N ALA A 47 -5.42 7.09 19.73
CA ALA A 47 -5.59 8.38 19.08
C ALA A 47 -4.29 9.20 19.02
N GLU A 48 -3.48 9.16 20.08
CA GLU A 48 -2.21 9.89 20.14
C GLU A 48 -1.15 9.23 19.26
N ALA A 49 -1.10 7.89 19.22
CA ALA A 49 -0.25 7.15 18.31
C ALA A 49 -0.56 7.49 16.84
N LEU A 50 -1.85 7.50 16.45
CA LEU A 50 -2.25 7.91 15.10
C LEU A 50 -1.89 9.38 14.82
N ALA A 51 -2.08 10.28 15.79
CA ALA A 51 -1.72 11.69 15.63
C ALA A 51 -0.23 11.86 15.34
N ARG A 52 0.63 11.14 16.07
CA ARG A 52 2.08 11.10 15.85
C ARG A 52 2.44 10.50 14.50
N THR A 53 1.78 9.43 14.08
CA THR A 53 1.96 8.86 12.74
C THR A 53 1.66 9.90 11.66
N PHE A 54 0.59 10.69 11.80
CA PHE A 54 0.32 11.77 10.85
C PHE A 54 1.43 12.82 10.84
N GLU A 55 1.91 13.27 12.00
CA GLU A 55 2.90 14.34 12.11
C GLU A 55 4.29 13.95 11.62
N HIS A 56 4.69 12.70 11.84
CA HIS A 56 6.07 12.26 11.59
C HIS A 56 6.22 11.27 10.44
N ALA A 57 5.14 10.62 10.03
CA ALA A 57 5.12 9.65 8.94
C ALA A 57 3.96 9.90 7.96
N GLY A 58 3.37 11.09 7.97
CA GLY A 58 2.40 11.48 6.95
C GLY A 58 3.06 11.75 5.61
N GLN A 59 2.32 11.57 4.51
CA GLN A 59 2.82 11.85 3.15
C GLN A 59 3.38 13.27 2.97
N HIS A 60 2.97 14.23 3.81
CA HIS A 60 3.42 15.62 3.75
C HIS A 60 4.82 15.86 4.36
N VAL A 61 5.37 14.88 5.08
CA VAL A 61 6.73 14.93 5.64
C VAL A 61 7.66 13.87 5.03
N MET A 62 7.14 12.99 4.18
CA MET A 62 7.94 12.02 3.44
C MET A 62 8.83 12.72 2.39
N PRO A 63 9.96 12.11 1.99
CA PRO A 63 10.76 12.61 0.88
C PRO A 63 9.94 12.81 -0.39
N ASP A 64 10.38 13.73 -1.24
CA ASP A 64 9.69 14.01 -2.50
C ASP A 64 9.52 12.75 -3.35
N ARG A 65 8.40 12.70 -4.07
CA ARG A 65 8.03 11.56 -4.90
C ARG A 65 9.09 11.24 -5.97
N ALA A 66 9.70 12.26 -6.58
CA ALA A 66 10.73 12.03 -7.59
C ALA A 66 11.97 11.37 -6.98
N ALA A 67 12.37 11.76 -5.78
CA ALA A 67 13.47 11.13 -5.05
C ALA A 67 13.16 9.65 -4.75
N ASN A 68 11.95 9.36 -4.26
CA ASN A 68 11.53 7.98 -3.99
C ASN A 68 11.51 7.12 -5.27
N LEU A 69 11.01 7.64 -6.40
CA LEU A 69 11.00 6.92 -7.67
C LEU A 69 12.42 6.65 -8.19
N ALA A 70 13.34 7.61 -8.07
CA ALA A 70 14.74 7.44 -8.45
C ALA A 70 15.42 6.34 -7.61
N THR A 71 15.17 6.31 -6.29
CA THR A 71 15.68 5.25 -5.41
C THR A 71 15.14 3.88 -5.83
N LEU A 72 13.84 3.76 -6.10
CA LEU A 72 13.23 2.49 -6.53
C LEU A 72 13.77 2.03 -7.89
N ALA A 73 13.97 2.95 -8.83
CA ALA A 73 14.56 2.63 -10.14
C ALA A 73 16.00 2.11 -10.01
N ALA A 74 16.81 2.73 -9.13
CA ALA A 74 18.17 2.29 -8.85
C ALA A 74 18.21 0.89 -8.22
N LEU A 75 17.29 0.60 -7.29
CA LEU A 75 17.18 -0.73 -6.67
C LEU A 75 16.71 -1.79 -7.67
N ALA A 76 15.74 -1.47 -8.51
CA ALA A 76 15.23 -2.36 -9.55
C ALA A 76 16.31 -2.71 -10.60
N SER A 77 17.19 -1.75 -10.90
CA SER A 77 18.23 -1.86 -11.93
C SER A 77 19.62 -2.24 -11.38
N SER A 78 19.71 -2.60 -10.10
CA SER A 78 20.97 -2.97 -9.45
C SER A 78 21.55 -4.25 -10.08
N HIS A 79 22.81 -4.20 -10.50
CA HIS A 79 23.50 -5.34 -11.12
C HIS A 79 23.89 -6.41 -10.09
N ALA A 80 24.15 -6.01 -8.84
CA ALA A 80 24.57 -6.94 -7.79
C ALA A 80 23.40 -7.77 -7.27
N GLN A 81 22.24 -7.13 -7.11
CA GLN A 81 21.01 -7.77 -6.66
C GLN A 81 19.80 -6.95 -7.14
N PRO A 82 19.25 -7.24 -8.32
CA PRO A 82 18.06 -6.52 -8.80
C PRO A 82 16.88 -6.86 -7.91
N LEU A 83 16.16 -5.84 -7.46
CA LEU A 83 14.98 -6.00 -6.62
C LEU A 83 13.71 -6.02 -7.50
N PRO A 84 12.99 -7.14 -7.62
CA PRO A 84 11.71 -7.16 -8.34
C PRO A 84 10.72 -6.23 -7.64
N LEU A 85 10.10 -5.33 -8.41
CA LEU A 85 9.07 -4.43 -7.91
C LEU A 85 7.74 -4.73 -8.61
N LEU A 86 6.66 -4.64 -7.83
CA LEU A 86 5.29 -4.71 -8.32
C LEU A 86 4.51 -3.54 -7.71
N TYR A 87 3.90 -2.72 -8.56
CA TYR A 87 2.95 -1.69 -8.14
C TYR A 87 1.51 -2.17 -8.33
N LEU A 88 0.74 -2.20 -7.25
CA LEU A 88 -0.66 -2.59 -7.26
C LEU A 88 -1.55 -1.39 -6.94
N ALA A 89 -2.60 -1.18 -7.73
CA ALA A 89 -3.66 -0.24 -7.42
C ALA A 89 -5.02 -0.83 -7.79
N GLY A 90 -6.08 -0.43 -7.10
CA GLY A 90 -7.44 -0.78 -7.50
C GLY A 90 -7.90 0.04 -8.70
N GLU A 91 -8.76 -0.54 -9.53
CA GLU A 91 -9.38 0.13 -10.67
C GLU A 91 -10.11 1.43 -10.29
N HIS A 92 -10.79 1.43 -9.15
CA HIS A 92 -11.58 2.57 -8.66
C HIS A 92 -10.74 3.59 -7.86
N ASP A 93 -9.45 3.33 -7.62
CA ASP A 93 -8.55 4.27 -6.98
C ASP A 93 -7.86 5.18 -8.02
N GLN A 94 -8.59 6.18 -8.51
CA GLN A 94 -8.13 7.05 -9.59
C GLN A 94 -6.76 7.69 -9.33
N LYS A 95 -6.53 8.16 -8.09
CA LYS A 95 -5.29 8.85 -7.72
C LYS A 95 -4.10 7.91 -7.82
N TYR A 96 -4.18 6.73 -7.20
CA TYR A 96 -3.05 5.80 -7.15
C TYR A 96 -2.91 4.99 -8.44
N ARG A 97 -4.00 4.70 -9.15
CA ARG A 97 -3.94 4.18 -10.52
C ARG A 97 -3.16 5.10 -11.45
N ALA A 98 -3.38 6.43 -11.40
CA ALA A 98 -2.61 7.37 -12.21
C ALA A 98 -1.11 7.34 -11.87
N GLN A 99 -0.76 7.12 -10.59
CA GLN A 99 0.63 7.01 -10.16
C GLN A 99 1.32 5.74 -10.66
N ALA A 100 0.58 4.68 -10.97
CA ALA A 100 1.14 3.44 -11.53
C ALA A 100 1.87 3.67 -12.85
N HIS A 101 1.35 4.57 -13.70
CA HIS A 101 1.97 4.92 -14.97
C HIS A 101 3.36 5.53 -14.77
N ASP A 102 3.47 6.57 -13.94
CA ASP A 102 4.76 7.21 -13.68
C ASP A 102 5.74 6.26 -12.99
N PHE A 103 5.23 5.38 -12.12
CA PHE A 103 6.03 4.34 -11.50
C PHE A 103 6.63 3.38 -12.54
N ALA A 104 5.80 2.88 -13.47
CA ALA A 104 6.25 2.02 -14.56
C ALA A 104 7.28 2.73 -15.45
N ALA A 105 7.04 4.01 -15.78
CA ALA A 105 7.94 4.81 -16.60
C ALA A 105 9.30 5.03 -15.93
N ALA A 106 9.33 5.26 -14.61
CA ALA A 106 10.56 5.53 -13.87
C ALA A 106 11.36 4.27 -13.54
N THR A 107 10.69 3.14 -13.27
CA THR A 107 11.33 1.94 -12.71
C THR A 107 11.39 0.76 -13.69
N HIS A 108 10.65 0.82 -14.80
CA HIS A 108 10.40 -0.31 -15.71
C HIS A 108 9.80 -1.55 -15.04
N ALA A 109 9.27 -1.41 -13.83
CA ALA A 109 8.72 -2.50 -13.05
C ALA A 109 7.29 -2.85 -13.45
N ALA A 110 6.84 -4.03 -13.01
CA ALA A 110 5.49 -4.49 -13.25
C ALA A 110 4.47 -3.62 -12.51
N THR A 111 3.34 -3.39 -13.16
CA THR A 111 2.19 -2.71 -12.55
C THR A 111 0.93 -3.52 -12.81
N CYS A 112 0.03 -3.57 -11.84
CA CYS A 112 -1.22 -4.30 -11.96
C CYS A 112 -2.37 -3.47 -11.38
N ILE A 113 -3.43 -3.32 -12.18
CA ILE A 113 -4.67 -2.66 -11.78
C ILE A 113 -5.68 -3.75 -11.46
N VAL A 114 -6.07 -3.85 -10.19
CA VAL A 114 -6.99 -4.87 -9.70
C VAL A 114 -8.44 -4.47 -10.04
N PRO A 115 -9.13 -5.22 -10.92
CA PRO A 115 -10.49 -4.87 -11.34
C PRO A 115 -11.48 -4.85 -10.18
N GLY A 116 -12.40 -3.89 -10.18
CA GLY A 116 -13.45 -3.76 -9.16
C GLY A 116 -12.99 -3.27 -7.79
N ALA A 117 -11.69 -3.27 -7.48
CA ALA A 117 -11.16 -2.82 -6.20
C ALA A 117 -10.93 -1.30 -6.16
N GLY A 118 -11.07 -0.71 -4.98
CA GLY A 118 -10.63 0.64 -4.64
C GLY A 118 -9.27 0.66 -3.97
N HIS A 119 -9.12 1.48 -2.93
CA HIS A 119 -7.82 1.76 -2.33
C HIS A 119 -7.20 0.54 -1.63
N ASN A 120 -8.01 -0.29 -0.97
CA ASN A 120 -7.50 -1.44 -0.24
C ASN A 120 -7.72 -2.75 -1.00
N THR A 121 -6.85 -3.03 -1.97
CA THR A 121 -6.96 -4.19 -2.87
C THR A 121 -6.96 -5.53 -2.14
N HIS A 122 -6.18 -5.69 -1.07
CA HIS A 122 -6.14 -6.94 -0.29
C HIS A 122 -7.44 -7.19 0.48
N LEU A 123 -8.14 -6.14 0.90
CA LEU A 123 -9.44 -6.25 1.57
C LEU A 123 -10.58 -6.44 0.58
N GLU A 124 -10.55 -5.68 -0.52
CA GLU A 124 -11.66 -5.56 -1.46
C GLU A 124 -11.68 -6.66 -2.52
N ALA A 125 -10.51 -7.20 -2.89
CA ALA A 125 -10.38 -8.28 -3.86
C ALA A 125 -9.26 -9.27 -3.44
N PRO A 126 -9.40 -9.96 -2.30
CA PRO A 126 -8.31 -10.76 -1.70
C PRO A 126 -7.73 -11.82 -2.63
N ALA A 127 -8.58 -12.56 -3.36
CA ALA A 127 -8.13 -13.58 -4.30
C ALA A 127 -7.35 -12.99 -5.48
N ALA A 128 -7.76 -11.83 -5.98
CA ALA A 128 -7.02 -11.13 -7.02
C ALA A 128 -5.68 -10.63 -6.48
N PHE A 129 -5.66 -9.97 -5.33
CA PHE A 129 -4.43 -9.51 -4.68
C PHE A 129 -3.40 -10.64 -4.51
N VAL A 130 -3.81 -11.79 -3.96
CA VAL A 130 -2.92 -12.95 -3.77
C VAL A 130 -2.34 -13.43 -5.10
N ARG A 131 -3.16 -13.60 -6.13
CA ARG A 131 -2.73 -14.05 -7.45
C ARG A 131 -1.66 -13.15 -8.07
N GLU A 132 -1.76 -11.83 -7.89
CA GLU A 132 -0.77 -10.89 -8.44
C GLU A 132 0.52 -10.84 -7.61
N VAL A 133 0.42 -11.04 -6.29
CA VAL A 133 1.54 -10.92 -5.36
C VAL A 133 2.38 -12.21 -5.25
N GLU A 134 1.73 -13.38 -5.28
CA GLU A 134 2.39 -14.68 -5.11
C GLU A 134 3.57 -14.92 -6.08
N PRO A 135 3.47 -14.65 -7.40
CA PRO A 135 4.59 -14.83 -8.32
C PRO A 135 5.78 -13.92 -8.00
N SER A 136 5.51 -12.73 -7.43
CA SER A 136 6.55 -11.76 -7.09
C SER A 136 7.43 -12.24 -5.93
N PHE A 137 6.90 -13.08 -5.04
CA PHE A 137 7.67 -13.69 -3.95
C PHE A 137 8.43 -14.95 -4.42
N LEU A 138 7.83 -15.78 -5.27
CA LEU A 138 8.44 -17.04 -5.73
C LEU A 138 9.63 -16.83 -6.69
N LEU A 139 9.67 -15.71 -7.42
CA LEU A 139 10.82 -15.35 -8.27
C LEU A 139 12.07 -14.93 -7.47
N VAL A 140 11.92 -14.57 -6.19
CA VAL A 140 13.04 -14.21 -5.30
C VAL A 140 13.70 -15.47 -4.74
N GLU A 141 12.94 -16.51 -4.39
CA GLU A 141 13.48 -17.76 -3.84
C GLU A 141 14.32 -18.56 -4.84
N LEU A 142 14.00 -18.50 -6.14
CA LEU A 142 14.77 -19.17 -7.20
C LEU A 142 16.12 -18.50 -7.52
N ARG A 143 16.46 -17.37 -6.87
CA ARG A 143 17.69 -16.60 -7.11
C ARG A 143 18.60 -16.44 -5.90
N LEU A 144 18.23 -17.00 -4.74
CA LEU A 144 19.16 -17.10 -3.62
C LEU A 144 20.14 -18.26 -3.90
N PRO A 145 21.46 -18.05 -3.82
CA PRO A 145 22.41 -19.16 -3.91
C PRO A 145 22.17 -20.09 -2.72
N SER A 146 21.96 -21.38 -3.01
CA SER A 146 21.91 -22.42 -1.98
C SER A 146 23.17 -22.35 -1.10
N PRO A 147 23.04 -22.37 0.24
CA PRO A 147 24.20 -22.42 1.10
C PRO A 147 24.80 -23.83 1.00
N GLY A 148 25.96 -23.92 0.36
CA GLY A 148 26.79 -25.13 0.36
C GLY A 148 26.58 -26.04 -0.85
N ALA A 149 27.33 -25.75 -1.91
CA ALA A 149 27.92 -26.81 -2.73
C ALA A 149 29.42 -26.52 -2.80
N GLY A 150 30.15 -27.09 -1.85
CA GLY A 150 31.60 -27.16 -1.95
C GLY A 150 31.97 -28.02 -3.15
N CYS A 151 32.96 -27.58 -3.91
CA CYS A 151 33.79 -28.48 -4.70
C CYS A 151 35.23 -28.30 -4.25
N VAL A 152 35.82 -29.44 -3.90
CA VAL A 152 37.24 -29.74 -4.12
C VAL A 152 37.49 -29.74 -5.62
#